data_AF-A0A931UTP1-F1
#
_entry.id   AF-A0A931UTP1-F1
#
_cell.length_a   1.000
_cell.length_b   1.000
_cell.length_c   1.000
_cell.angle_alpha   90.00
_cell.angle_beta   90.00
_cell.angle_gamma   90.00
#
_symmetry.space_group_name_H-M   'P 1'
#
loop_
_entity.id
_entity.type
_entity.pdbx_description
1 polymer ?
#
loop_
_entity_poly.entity_id
_entity_poly.type
_entity_poly.pdbx_seq_one_letter_code
_entity_poly.pdbx_strand_id
1 'polypeptide(L)'
;MATSIPDVDVRVTDGALGLIDTSAQTTTAKVGVATAGEPNRVYAFTEKETLQATLVGGPVVEAAADSLNDAGGTVLVVPVAPSIASTIGTVTRTGSTAGPTTPALTVSGTPKDGFEVVLDIVQGGPRGTASFRVATDGGDTFSPELSTPLAGAYLLEGTGLTLNFGLGTYVAGDRYAFTCTPPGFNATDLFGAFGALLADARKWKLAHIVGAPTSGTDAAKASASAALAAAVGSKMAEAAKAHRYARALVEAPDVADKALVDAYASFVDARVAIAAGYIEHLSALSGRIYKRSAAWPIATRAAKVPISQDLAWIGAPEGPLPSSVRSLYRDERKTPALDAARFVTLRTVIGRRGFFVTNPNSMAGTTSDYSLLQNGFVIDEACAASYDAMLDYLSAQIPVDAKTGRIDEVFAAAAEAKVTSKVAALVLQPRHVTALAVQINRTDNILSSKKLRWKVRCVPYAYPKVVEVEIGFVNPALVTLPPI
;
A
#
# COMPACT_ATOMS: atom_id res chain seq x y z
N MET A 1 52.25 14.14 -26.68
CA MET A 1 51.55 13.43 -25.59
C MET A 1 51.90 14.13 -24.30
N ALA A 2 51.02 15.00 -23.79
CA ALA A 2 51.24 15.68 -22.52
C ALA A 2 50.70 14.79 -21.40
N THR A 3 51.58 14.47 -20.46
CA THR A 3 51.36 13.71 -19.23
C THR A 3 50.32 14.39 -18.33
N SER A 4 49.23 13.69 -18.01
CA SER A 4 48.25 14.14 -17.01
C SER A 4 48.76 13.87 -15.59
N ILE A 5 48.92 14.93 -14.81
CA ILE A 5 49.16 14.88 -13.36
C ILE A 5 47.85 14.38 -12.70
N PRO A 6 47.90 13.54 -11.64
CA PRO A 6 46.71 13.19 -10.88
C PRO A 6 46.10 14.44 -10.23
N ASP A 7 44.83 14.74 -10.52
CA ASP A 7 44.08 15.85 -9.94
C ASP A 7 42.66 15.41 -9.59
N VAL A 8 41.96 16.16 -8.74
CA VAL A 8 40.56 15.92 -8.38
C VAL A 8 39.66 16.60 -9.41
N ASP A 9 39.06 15.82 -10.29
CA ASP A 9 38.14 16.33 -11.31
C ASP A 9 36.73 16.47 -10.73
N VAL A 10 36.29 17.72 -10.52
CA VAL A 10 34.95 18.03 -10.00
C VAL A 10 34.03 18.33 -11.18
N ARG A 11 33.16 17.37 -11.50
CA ARG A 11 32.14 17.53 -12.52
C ARG A 11 30.82 18.02 -11.90
N VAL A 12 30.40 19.21 -12.31
CA VAL A 12 29.05 19.71 -11.99
C VAL A 12 28.07 19.15 -13.01
N THR A 13 27.07 18.41 -12.54
CA THR A 13 26.04 17.77 -13.37
C THR A 13 24.78 18.63 -13.40
N ASP A 14 24.31 18.98 -14.60
CA ASP A 14 23.01 19.63 -14.80
C ASP A 14 21.87 18.60 -14.73
N GLY A 15 20.70 19.00 -14.22
CA GLY A 15 19.55 18.11 -13.96
C GLY A 15 19.45 17.50 -12.55
N ALA A 16 20.38 17.81 -11.64
CA ALA A 16 20.36 17.32 -10.25
C ALA A 16 19.19 17.84 -9.39
N LEU A 17 18.47 18.88 -9.84
CA LEU A 17 17.27 19.41 -9.19
C LEU A 17 16.06 18.45 -9.26
N GLY A 18 16.09 17.44 -10.14
CA GLY A 18 15.09 16.37 -10.21
C GLY A 18 15.49 15.08 -9.48
N LEU A 19 16.71 15.01 -8.94
CA LEU A 19 17.15 13.91 -8.07
C LEU A 19 16.59 14.14 -6.68
N ILE A 20 15.41 13.60 -6.43
CA ILE A 20 14.81 13.58 -5.10
C ILE A 20 15.52 12.48 -4.32
N ASP A 21 16.22 12.83 -3.24
CA ASP A 21 16.75 11.82 -2.31
C ASP A 21 15.56 11.11 -1.64
N THR A 22 15.24 9.92 -2.12
CA THR A 22 14.18 9.09 -1.57
C THR A 22 14.72 8.36 -0.35
N SER A 23 14.23 8.74 0.83
CA SER A 23 14.50 7.98 2.04
C SER A 23 13.71 6.67 2.02
N ALA A 24 14.41 5.55 2.29
CA ALA A 24 13.76 4.25 2.51
C ALA A 24 12.68 4.34 3.59
N GLN A 25 12.80 5.29 4.52
CA GLN A 25 11.95 5.41 5.69
C GLN A 25 10.61 6.11 5.41
N THR A 26 10.46 6.82 4.29
CA THR A 26 9.23 7.59 3.98
C THR A 26 8.66 7.28 2.61
N THR A 27 9.50 6.88 1.65
CA THR A 27 9.05 6.57 0.29
C THR A 27 8.29 5.24 0.25
N THR A 28 7.11 5.26 -0.37
CA THR A 28 6.32 4.06 -0.69
C THR A 28 6.11 3.95 -2.19
N ALA A 29 5.90 2.73 -2.65
CA ALA A 29 5.61 2.43 -4.04
C ALA A 29 4.15 1.97 -4.20
N LYS A 30 3.53 2.33 -5.33
CA LYS A 30 2.24 1.83 -5.77
C LYS A 30 2.45 1.06 -7.08
N VAL A 31 1.93 -0.16 -7.14
CA VAL A 31 2.07 -1.04 -8.31
C VAL A 31 0.68 -1.51 -8.72
N GLY A 32 0.24 -1.16 -9.91
CA GLY A 32 -1.11 -1.49 -10.40
C GLY A 32 -1.41 -0.87 -11.75
N VAL A 33 -2.65 -0.99 -12.21
CA VAL A 33 -3.04 -0.48 -13.53
C VAL A 33 -3.21 1.04 -13.51
N ALA A 34 -2.64 1.70 -14.52
CA ALA A 34 -2.87 3.10 -14.87
C ALA A 34 -3.48 3.21 -16.28
N THR A 35 -4.15 4.33 -16.56
CA THR A 35 -4.73 4.64 -17.88
C THR A 35 -3.65 4.97 -18.91
N ALA A 36 -2.57 5.62 -18.48
CA ALA A 36 -1.42 5.97 -19.31
C ALA A 36 -0.11 5.64 -18.60
N GLY A 37 1.01 5.84 -19.30
CA GLY A 37 2.35 5.47 -18.87
C GLY A 37 2.78 4.10 -19.40
N GLU A 38 4.08 3.97 -19.63
CA GLU A 38 4.70 2.71 -20.05
C GLU A 38 4.66 1.67 -18.90
N PRO A 39 4.12 0.46 -19.13
CA PRO A 39 4.19 -0.62 -18.17
C PRO A 39 5.63 -0.96 -17.76
N ASN A 40 5.82 -1.39 -16.52
CA ASN A 40 7.12 -1.79 -15.95
C ASN A 40 8.15 -0.64 -15.86
N ARG A 41 7.71 0.61 -15.95
CA ARG A 41 8.56 1.79 -15.71
C ARG A 41 8.25 2.39 -14.35
N VAL A 42 9.30 2.76 -13.61
CA VAL A 42 9.17 3.36 -12.28
C VAL A 42 9.15 4.89 -12.39
N TYR A 43 8.00 5.48 -12.13
CA TYR A 43 7.79 6.91 -12.03
C TYR A 43 7.92 7.37 -10.57
N ALA A 44 8.31 8.61 -10.33
CA ALA A 44 8.28 9.23 -9.02
C ALA A 44 7.51 10.54 -9.09
N PHE A 45 6.66 10.76 -8.09
CA PHE A 45 5.85 11.97 -7.99
C PHE A 45 5.90 12.52 -6.57
N THR A 46 5.81 13.84 -6.46
CA THR A 46 5.62 14.58 -5.20
C THR A 46 4.33 15.41 -5.20
N GLU A 47 3.73 15.60 -6.38
CA GLU A 47 2.51 16.38 -6.58
C GLU A 47 1.48 15.57 -7.38
N LYS A 48 0.22 15.62 -6.95
CA LYS A 48 -0.86 14.82 -7.54
C LYS A 48 -1.27 15.32 -8.94
N GLU A 49 -1.08 16.60 -9.22
CA GLU A 49 -1.37 17.23 -10.50
C GLU A 49 -0.41 16.71 -11.59
N THR A 50 0.88 16.59 -11.27
CA THR A 50 1.88 16.00 -12.19
C THR A 50 1.64 14.51 -12.40
N LEU A 51 1.28 13.80 -11.33
CA LEU A 51 0.86 12.40 -11.40
C LEU A 51 -0.32 12.22 -12.36
N GLN A 52 -1.39 13.01 -12.20
CA GLN A 52 -2.57 12.95 -13.05
C GLN A 52 -2.26 13.36 -14.50
N ALA A 53 -1.45 14.40 -14.72
CA ALA A 53 -1.06 14.79 -16.07
C ALA A 53 -0.24 13.71 -16.80
N THR A 54 0.58 12.94 -16.06
CA THR A 54 1.47 11.92 -16.64
C THR A 54 0.78 10.58 -16.84
N LEU A 55 0.05 10.09 -15.84
CA LEU A 55 -0.56 8.75 -15.85
C LEU A 55 -2.08 8.76 -16.12
N VAL A 56 -2.67 9.95 -16.25
CA VAL A 56 -4.07 10.24 -16.59
C VAL A 56 -5.08 9.80 -15.52
N GLY A 57 -5.06 8.55 -15.09
CA GLY A 57 -6.00 8.01 -14.11
C GLY A 57 -5.87 6.50 -13.94
N GLY A 58 -6.86 5.88 -13.30
CA GLY A 58 -6.90 4.45 -13.00
C GLY A 58 -6.55 4.14 -11.55
N PRO A 59 -6.75 2.87 -11.11
CA PRO A 59 -6.68 2.50 -9.70
C PRO A 59 -5.36 2.90 -9.02
N VAL A 60 -4.21 2.66 -9.67
CA VAL A 60 -2.90 2.97 -9.07
C VAL A 60 -2.65 4.47 -8.93
N VAL A 61 -3.22 5.27 -9.85
CA VAL A 61 -3.07 6.72 -9.88
C VAL A 61 -3.87 7.36 -8.75
N GLU A 62 -5.11 6.90 -8.56
CA GLU A 62 -5.97 7.31 -7.43
C GLU A 62 -5.31 6.94 -6.08
N ALA A 63 -4.82 5.70 -5.93
CA ALA A 63 -4.14 5.26 -4.72
C ALA A 63 -2.84 6.03 -4.42
N ALA A 64 -2.10 6.43 -5.47
CA ALA A 64 -0.90 7.26 -5.33
C ALA A 64 -1.26 8.69 -4.94
N ALA A 65 -2.32 9.26 -5.53
CA ALA A 65 -2.78 10.60 -5.21
C ALA A 65 -3.23 10.75 -3.75
N ASP A 66 -3.87 9.74 -3.17
CA ASP A 66 -4.22 9.77 -1.75
C ASP A 66 -2.99 9.82 -0.85
N SER A 67 -1.96 9.04 -1.18
CA SER A 67 -0.69 9.09 -0.44
C SER A 67 0.00 10.44 -0.59
N LEU A 68 0.01 11.03 -1.78
CA LEU A 68 0.55 12.39 -1.99
C LEU A 68 -0.25 13.45 -1.21
N ASN A 69 -1.58 13.34 -1.18
CA ASN A 69 -2.46 14.31 -0.52
C ASN A 69 -2.36 14.26 1.01
N ASP A 70 -2.35 13.06 1.59
CA ASP A 70 -2.51 12.88 3.05
C ASP A 70 -1.18 12.62 3.79
N ALA A 71 -0.20 12.01 3.11
CA ALA A 71 1.12 11.71 3.67
C ALA A 71 2.21 12.65 3.14
N GLY A 72 2.06 13.18 1.92
CA GLY A 72 3.09 13.96 1.24
C GLY A 72 4.32 13.14 0.87
N GLY A 73 5.42 13.83 0.57
CA GLY A 73 6.69 13.20 0.19
C GLY A 73 6.64 12.54 -1.19
N THR A 74 7.61 11.65 -1.44
CA THR A 74 7.75 10.98 -2.73
C THR A 74 6.98 9.66 -2.76
N VAL A 75 6.16 9.49 -3.79
CA VAL A 75 5.49 8.22 -4.12
C VAL A 75 6.05 7.68 -5.43
N LEU A 76 6.55 6.44 -5.40
CA LEU A 76 6.90 5.71 -6.61
C LEU A 76 5.64 5.08 -7.19
N VAL A 77 5.46 5.14 -8.50
CA VAL A 77 4.32 4.52 -9.19
C VAL A 77 4.86 3.66 -10.33
N VAL A 78 4.40 2.41 -10.38
CA VAL A 78 4.76 1.46 -11.43
C VAL A 78 3.50 0.95 -12.11
N PRO A 79 3.18 1.47 -13.30
CA PRO A 79 2.09 0.94 -14.12
C PRO A 79 2.34 -0.52 -14.47
N VAL A 80 1.30 -1.34 -14.29
CA VAL A 80 1.24 -2.75 -14.71
C VAL A 80 0.43 -2.82 -16.00
N ALA A 81 0.81 -3.73 -16.90
CA ALA A 81 0.04 -3.95 -18.13
C ALA A 81 -1.40 -4.42 -17.79
N PRO A 82 -2.44 -3.81 -18.39
CA PRO A 82 -3.84 -4.11 -18.10
C PRO A 82 -4.31 -5.38 -18.84
N SER A 83 -3.73 -6.54 -18.52
CA SER A 83 -4.01 -7.80 -19.22
C SER A 83 -5.35 -8.43 -18.88
N ILE A 84 -6.01 -7.99 -17.81
CA ILE A 84 -7.39 -8.36 -17.51
C ILE A 84 -8.27 -7.18 -17.90
N ALA A 85 -9.15 -7.40 -18.88
CA ALA A 85 -10.05 -6.36 -19.37
C ALA A 85 -11.03 -5.90 -18.27
N SER A 86 -11.26 -4.59 -18.20
CA SER A 86 -12.37 -4.00 -17.46
C SER A 86 -13.71 -4.48 -18.01
N THR A 87 -14.76 -4.51 -17.18
CA THR A 87 -16.11 -4.93 -17.61
C THR A 87 -17.16 -3.89 -17.25
N ILE A 88 -18.21 -3.83 -18.07
CA ILE A 88 -19.42 -3.05 -17.81
C ILE A 88 -20.49 -4.04 -17.35
N GLY A 89 -21.05 -3.82 -16.17
CA GLY A 89 -22.16 -4.59 -15.64
C GLY A 89 -23.46 -4.34 -16.39
N THR A 90 -24.45 -5.19 -16.16
CA THR A 90 -25.76 -5.03 -16.79
C THR A 90 -26.43 -3.73 -16.34
N VAL A 91 -26.96 -2.98 -17.31
CA VAL A 91 -27.77 -1.79 -17.02
C VAL A 91 -29.13 -2.25 -16.48
N THR A 92 -29.44 -1.80 -15.27
CA THR A 92 -30.74 -2.00 -14.63
C THR A 92 -31.53 -0.71 -14.72
N ARG A 93 -32.85 -0.83 -14.93
CA ARG A 93 -33.80 0.30 -14.88
C ARG A 93 -34.75 0.09 -13.70
N THR A 94 -34.97 1.14 -12.93
CA THR A 94 -35.98 1.22 -11.87
C THR A 94 -36.83 2.46 -12.09
N GLY A 95 -38.16 2.33 -12.11
CA GLY A 95 -39.06 3.43 -12.47
C GLY A 95 -40.50 2.96 -12.69
N SER A 96 -41.41 3.88 -13.05
CA SER A 96 -42.83 3.57 -13.19
C SER A 96 -43.06 2.48 -14.25
N THR A 97 -43.87 1.47 -13.90
CA THR A 97 -44.36 0.43 -14.82
C THR A 97 -45.58 0.89 -15.62
N ALA A 98 -46.15 2.05 -15.29
CA ALA A 98 -47.29 2.64 -16.01
C ALA A 98 -46.79 3.65 -17.05
N GLY A 99 -46.85 3.28 -18.34
CA GLY A 99 -46.45 4.13 -19.47
C GLY A 99 -45.91 3.32 -20.66
N PRO A 100 -45.61 3.97 -21.81
CA PRO A 100 -44.96 3.31 -22.94
C PRO A 100 -43.63 2.67 -22.50
N THR A 101 -43.17 1.62 -23.21
CA THR A 101 -41.89 0.98 -22.92
C THR A 101 -40.76 2.01 -22.96
N THR A 102 -40.23 2.39 -21.80
CA THR A 102 -39.11 3.33 -21.72
C THR A 102 -37.92 2.81 -22.53
N PRO A 103 -37.23 3.66 -23.31
CA PRO A 103 -36.08 3.25 -24.12
C PRO A 103 -35.00 2.53 -23.32
N ALA A 104 -34.31 1.60 -23.97
CA ALA A 104 -33.09 1.03 -23.43
C ALA A 104 -32.00 2.11 -23.32
N LEU A 105 -31.25 2.09 -22.21
CA LEU A 105 -29.96 2.75 -22.07
C LEU A 105 -28.91 1.66 -22.17
N THR A 106 -28.06 1.70 -23.20
CA THR A 106 -26.91 0.81 -23.32
C THR A 106 -25.63 1.59 -23.10
N VAL A 107 -24.54 0.89 -22.77
CA VAL A 107 -23.26 1.52 -22.45
C VAL A 107 -22.18 0.83 -23.27
N SER A 108 -21.28 1.63 -23.82
CA SER A 108 -20.13 1.16 -24.60
C SER A 108 -18.85 1.82 -24.10
N GLY A 109 -17.71 1.26 -24.51
CA GLY A 109 -16.38 1.74 -24.13
C GLY A 109 -15.64 0.79 -23.19
N THR A 110 -14.53 1.28 -22.65
CA THR A 110 -13.62 0.52 -21.78
C THR A 110 -13.46 1.31 -20.49
N PRO A 111 -14.08 0.86 -19.37
CA PRO A 111 -13.94 1.53 -18.09
C PRO A 111 -12.48 1.70 -17.69
N LYS A 112 -12.10 2.93 -17.32
CA LYS A 112 -10.74 3.25 -16.83
C LYS A 112 -10.53 2.92 -15.35
N ASP A 113 -11.61 2.73 -14.60
CA ASP A 113 -11.62 2.40 -13.17
C ASP A 113 -12.96 1.72 -12.80
N GLY A 114 -13.13 1.34 -11.54
CA GLY A 114 -14.41 0.92 -10.98
C GLY A 114 -15.32 2.12 -10.76
N PHE A 115 -16.51 2.07 -11.36
CA PHE A 115 -17.53 3.11 -11.28
C PHE A 115 -18.86 2.51 -10.83
N GLU A 116 -19.63 3.29 -10.07
CA GLU A 116 -21.03 2.99 -9.75
C GLU A 116 -21.88 4.08 -10.41
N VAL A 117 -22.33 3.82 -11.63
CA VAL A 117 -23.00 4.84 -12.44
C VAL A 117 -24.49 4.81 -12.16
N VAL A 118 -25.04 5.98 -11.83
CA VAL A 118 -26.48 6.21 -11.62
C VAL A 118 -26.91 7.36 -12.51
N LEU A 119 -27.92 7.13 -13.33
CA LEU A 119 -28.55 8.15 -14.18
C LEU A 119 -30.02 8.28 -13.82
N ASP A 120 -30.44 9.49 -13.47
CA ASP A 120 -31.84 9.83 -13.20
C ASP A 120 -32.40 10.67 -14.34
N ILE A 121 -33.55 10.28 -14.88
CA ILE A 121 -34.33 11.14 -15.79
C ILE A 121 -35.04 12.19 -14.93
N VAL A 122 -34.75 13.47 -15.18
CA VAL A 122 -35.29 14.61 -14.41
C VAL A 122 -36.59 15.08 -15.06
N GLN A 123 -36.53 15.42 -16.35
CA GLN A 123 -37.69 15.75 -17.16
C GLN A 123 -37.98 14.64 -18.17
N GLY A 124 -39.23 14.16 -18.19
CA GLY A 124 -39.68 13.17 -19.16
C GLY A 124 -39.93 13.77 -20.55
N GLY A 125 -39.83 12.95 -21.58
CA GLY A 125 -40.00 13.35 -22.98
C GLY A 125 -39.27 12.44 -23.97
N PRO A 126 -39.45 12.63 -25.28
CA PRO A 126 -38.66 11.92 -26.29
C PRO A 126 -37.17 12.27 -26.20
N ARG A 127 -36.30 11.37 -26.67
CA ARG A 127 -34.86 11.63 -26.83
C ARG A 127 -34.61 12.96 -27.56
N GLY A 128 -33.71 13.79 -27.03
CA GLY A 128 -33.47 15.16 -27.52
C GLY A 128 -34.26 16.22 -26.76
N THR A 129 -35.27 15.84 -25.98
CA THR A 129 -36.11 16.77 -25.19
C THR A 129 -36.18 16.40 -23.71
N ALA A 130 -36.12 15.11 -23.36
CA ALA A 130 -35.97 14.68 -21.98
C ALA A 130 -34.64 15.16 -21.40
N SER A 131 -34.57 15.33 -20.09
CA SER A 131 -33.35 15.68 -19.36
C SER A 131 -32.97 14.60 -18.36
N PHE A 132 -31.69 14.55 -18.02
CA PHE A 132 -31.12 13.62 -17.08
C PHE A 132 -30.02 14.28 -16.24
N ARG A 133 -29.67 13.64 -15.13
CA ARG A 133 -28.44 13.89 -14.39
C ARG A 133 -27.74 12.55 -14.17
N VAL A 134 -26.42 12.57 -14.09
CA VAL A 134 -25.62 11.34 -13.95
C VAL A 134 -24.56 11.49 -12.86
N ALA A 135 -24.39 10.42 -12.10
CA ALA A 135 -23.38 10.26 -11.07
C ALA A 135 -22.49 9.05 -11.44
N THR A 136 -21.22 9.07 -11.03
CA THR A 136 -20.27 7.95 -11.26
C THR A 136 -19.83 7.29 -9.94
N ASP A 137 -20.47 7.70 -8.85
CA ASP A 137 -20.09 7.52 -7.47
C ASP A 137 -21.33 7.09 -6.64
N GLY A 138 -22.12 6.17 -7.19
CA GLY A 138 -23.28 5.57 -6.52
C GLY A 138 -24.50 6.49 -6.37
N GLY A 139 -24.43 7.72 -6.90
CA GLY A 139 -25.47 8.74 -6.74
C GLY A 139 -25.16 9.79 -5.68
N ASP A 140 -23.93 9.82 -5.14
CA ASP A 140 -23.52 10.82 -4.17
C ASP A 140 -23.33 12.21 -4.82
N THR A 141 -22.72 12.24 -6.01
CA THR A 141 -22.44 13.49 -6.74
C THR A 141 -23.01 13.44 -8.15
N PHE A 142 -24.17 14.05 -8.34
CA PHE A 142 -24.77 14.20 -9.67
C PHE A 142 -24.18 15.37 -10.44
N SER A 143 -24.05 15.19 -11.75
CA SER A 143 -23.86 16.27 -12.70
C SER A 143 -24.98 17.32 -12.60
N PRO A 144 -24.78 18.52 -13.16
CA PRO A 144 -25.88 19.39 -13.54
C PRO A 144 -26.90 18.64 -14.42
N GLU A 145 -28.11 19.19 -14.51
CA GLU A 145 -29.13 18.66 -15.41
C GLU A 145 -28.72 18.89 -16.88
N LEU A 146 -28.81 17.83 -17.68
CA LEU A 146 -28.38 17.78 -19.07
C LEU A 146 -29.52 17.27 -19.94
N SER A 147 -29.66 17.77 -21.17
CA SER A 147 -30.60 17.21 -22.14
C SER A 147 -30.09 15.88 -22.68
N THR A 148 -30.99 14.91 -22.86
CA THR A 148 -30.70 13.67 -23.59
C THR A 148 -30.18 14.01 -24.99
N PRO A 149 -29.02 13.47 -25.43
CA PRO A 149 -28.45 13.86 -26.72
C PRO A 149 -29.34 13.43 -27.88
N LEU A 150 -29.57 14.33 -28.86
CA LEU A 150 -30.38 14.00 -30.04
C LEU A 150 -29.79 12.84 -30.85
N ALA A 151 -28.46 12.81 -30.99
CA ALA A 151 -27.69 11.73 -31.61
C ALA A 151 -27.66 10.44 -30.76
N GLY A 152 -28.10 10.51 -29.50
CA GLY A 152 -28.19 9.39 -28.58
C GLY A 152 -26.90 9.02 -27.85
N ALA A 153 -25.75 9.65 -28.13
CA ALA A 153 -24.49 9.36 -27.44
C ALA A 153 -24.10 10.48 -26.46
N TYR A 154 -23.80 10.10 -25.22
CA TYR A 154 -23.23 10.99 -24.21
C TYR A 154 -21.93 10.41 -23.66
N LEU A 155 -20.83 11.13 -23.84
CA LEU A 155 -19.52 10.74 -23.30
C LEU A 155 -19.46 11.07 -21.81
N LEU A 156 -19.23 10.05 -20.98
CA LEU A 156 -18.89 10.25 -19.58
C LEU A 156 -17.40 10.54 -19.47
N GLU A 157 -17.05 11.83 -19.53
CA GLU A 157 -15.67 12.31 -19.51
C GLU A 157 -14.85 11.68 -18.39
N GLY A 158 -13.61 11.33 -18.71
CA GLY A 158 -12.68 10.69 -17.75
C GLY A 158 -12.96 9.22 -17.40
N THR A 159 -14.13 8.66 -17.74
CA THR A 159 -14.48 7.26 -17.40
C THR A 159 -14.12 6.24 -18.47
N GLY A 160 -14.02 6.68 -19.74
CA GLY A 160 -13.93 5.78 -20.89
C GLY A 160 -15.26 5.15 -21.31
N LEU A 161 -16.38 5.62 -20.76
CA LEU A 161 -17.74 5.14 -21.04
C LEU A 161 -18.52 6.13 -21.91
N THR A 162 -19.34 5.58 -22.81
CA THR A 162 -20.35 6.32 -23.55
C THR A 162 -21.73 5.74 -23.24
N LEU A 163 -22.64 6.60 -22.77
CA LEU A 163 -24.04 6.26 -22.58
C LEU A 163 -24.78 6.40 -23.91
N ASN A 164 -25.51 5.35 -24.30
CA ASN A 164 -26.25 5.27 -25.55
C ASN A 164 -27.75 5.24 -25.27
N PHE A 165 -28.39 6.37 -25.52
CA PHE A 165 -29.83 6.61 -25.36
C PHE A 165 -30.60 6.05 -26.57
N GLY A 166 -31.35 4.98 -26.35
CA GLY A 166 -32.29 4.43 -27.32
C GLY A 166 -33.36 5.44 -27.76
N LEU A 167 -33.96 5.20 -28.92
CA LEU A 167 -35.10 6.00 -29.37
C LEU A 167 -36.34 5.70 -28.52
N GLY A 168 -37.08 6.76 -28.19
CA GLY A 168 -38.41 6.71 -27.56
C GLY A 168 -38.55 7.74 -26.43
N THR A 169 -39.55 7.53 -25.57
CA THR A 169 -39.96 8.49 -24.53
C THR A 169 -39.44 8.07 -23.17
N TYR A 170 -38.60 8.91 -22.57
CA TYR A 170 -38.11 8.76 -21.21
C TYR A 170 -39.13 9.29 -20.21
N VAL A 171 -39.29 8.60 -19.08
CA VAL A 171 -40.24 8.97 -18.03
C VAL A 171 -39.48 9.65 -16.88
N ALA A 172 -39.98 10.80 -16.42
CA ALA A 172 -39.40 11.48 -15.26
C ALA A 172 -39.39 10.56 -14.03
N GLY A 173 -38.26 10.52 -13.32
CA GLY A 173 -38.04 9.64 -12.17
C GLY A 173 -37.57 8.23 -12.51
N ASP A 174 -37.46 7.86 -13.81
CA ASP A 174 -36.76 6.63 -14.18
C ASP A 174 -35.27 6.73 -13.84
N ARG A 175 -34.74 5.67 -13.22
CA ARG A 175 -33.35 5.53 -12.83
C ARG A 175 -32.71 4.37 -13.57
N TYR A 176 -31.56 4.61 -14.18
CA TYR A 176 -30.69 3.59 -14.75
C TYR A 176 -29.43 3.46 -13.91
N ALA A 177 -29.02 2.23 -13.60
CA ALA A 177 -27.83 1.97 -12.81
C ALA A 177 -27.03 0.77 -13.32
N PHE A 178 -25.70 0.88 -13.27
CA PHE A 178 -24.77 -0.21 -13.56
C PHE A 178 -23.44 0.03 -12.84
N THR A 179 -22.65 -1.03 -12.68
CA THR A 179 -21.32 -0.96 -12.09
C THR A 179 -20.25 -1.35 -13.12
N CYS A 180 -19.04 -0.85 -12.94
CA CYS A 180 -17.88 -1.23 -13.75
C CYS A 180 -16.85 -1.94 -12.88
N THR A 181 -16.23 -2.97 -13.45
CA THR A 181 -15.02 -3.57 -12.87
C THR A 181 -13.80 -2.87 -13.47
N PRO A 182 -12.84 -2.39 -12.66
CA PRO A 182 -11.63 -1.75 -13.17
C PRO A 182 -10.79 -2.71 -14.03
N PRO A 183 -9.91 -2.19 -14.90
CA PRO A 183 -8.92 -3.02 -15.57
C PRO A 183 -7.97 -3.65 -14.53
N GLY A 184 -7.60 -4.90 -14.75
CA GLY A 184 -6.75 -5.67 -13.85
C GLY A 184 -5.50 -6.22 -14.55
N PHE A 185 -4.73 -7.01 -13.81
CA PHE A 185 -3.52 -7.66 -14.29
C PHE A 185 -3.44 -9.11 -13.82
N ASN A 186 -2.72 -9.93 -14.56
CA ASN A 186 -2.32 -11.27 -14.12
C ASN A 186 -0.99 -11.25 -13.34
N ALA A 187 -0.60 -12.39 -12.78
CA ALA A 187 0.64 -12.51 -12.01
C ALA A 187 1.92 -12.24 -12.83
N THR A 188 1.94 -12.60 -14.13
CA THR A 188 3.08 -12.37 -15.03
C THR A 188 3.35 -10.89 -15.23
N ASP A 189 2.31 -10.09 -15.48
CA ASP A 189 2.46 -8.64 -15.66
C ASP A 189 2.87 -7.98 -14.34
N LEU A 190 2.30 -8.43 -13.22
CA LEU A 190 2.74 -7.97 -11.90
C LEU A 190 4.23 -8.29 -11.67
N PHE A 191 4.70 -9.48 -12.05
CA PHE A 191 6.12 -9.84 -11.91
C PHE A 191 7.04 -8.92 -12.71
N GLY A 192 6.66 -8.53 -13.92
CA GLY A 192 7.41 -7.56 -14.72
C GLY A 192 7.54 -6.21 -14.03
N ALA A 193 6.41 -5.67 -13.55
CA ALA A 193 6.38 -4.36 -12.91
C ALA A 193 7.12 -4.38 -11.56
N PHE A 194 6.90 -5.43 -10.77
CA PHE A 194 7.54 -5.56 -9.47
C PHE A 194 9.05 -5.81 -9.61
N GLY A 195 9.48 -6.54 -10.64
CA GLY A 195 10.89 -6.68 -11.00
C GLY A 195 11.55 -5.34 -11.31
N ALA A 196 10.89 -4.47 -12.08
CA ALA A 196 11.38 -3.12 -12.35
C ALA A 196 11.51 -2.27 -11.08
N LEU A 197 10.53 -2.34 -10.18
CA LEU A 197 10.56 -1.64 -8.90
C LEU A 197 11.71 -2.10 -7.98
N LEU A 198 12.01 -3.40 -8.00
CA LEU A 198 13.10 -3.99 -7.22
C LEU A 198 14.48 -3.64 -7.78
N ALA A 199 14.59 -3.49 -9.11
CA ALA A 199 15.81 -3.06 -9.78
C ALA A 199 16.07 -1.54 -9.67
N ASP A 200 15.07 -0.75 -9.28
CA ASP A 200 15.21 0.70 -9.16
C ASP A 200 16.16 1.10 -8.02
N ALA A 201 17.09 2.03 -8.28
CA ALA A 201 18.07 2.46 -7.30
C ALA A 201 17.44 3.23 -6.11
N ARG A 202 16.29 3.90 -6.31
CA ARG A 202 15.59 4.64 -5.26
C ARG A 202 15.07 3.68 -4.19
N LYS A 203 15.20 4.07 -2.93
CA LYS A 203 14.78 3.23 -1.79
C LYS A 203 13.32 3.47 -1.46
N TRP A 204 12.65 2.44 -0.93
CA TRP A 204 11.26 2.49 -0.47
C TRP A 204 11.02 1.40 0.58
N LYS A 205 10.14 1.65 1.56
CA LYS A 205 9.82 0.68 2.64
C LYS A 205 8.67 -0.25 2.33
N LEU A 206 7.67 0.22 1.58
CA LEU A 206 6.42 -0.50 1.34
C LEU A 206 6.00 -0.38 -0.12
N ALA A 207 5.75 -1.50 -0.77
CA ALA A 207 5.05 -1.55 -2.05
C ALA A 207 3.59 -1.96 -1.83
N HIS A 208 2.67 -1.09 -2.24
CA HIS A 208 1.24 -1.36 -2.25
C HIS A 208 0.84 -1.91 -3.63
N ILE A 209 0.38 -3.16 -3.65
CA ILE A 209 -0.12 -3.82 -4.85
C ILE A 209 -1.60 -3.48 -4.98
N VAL A 210 -1.91 -2.55 -5.89
CA VAL A 210 -3.23 -1.94 -6.10
C VAL A 210 -4.00 -2.74 -7.15
N GLY A 211 -5.09 -3.38 -6.73
CA GLY A 211 -5.90 -4.25 -7.58
C GLY A 211 -5.96 -5.68 -7.04
N ALA A 212 -7.13 -6.07 -6.53
CA ALA A 212 -7.42 -7.43 -6.14
C ALA A 212 -7.81 -8.31 -7.35
N PRO A 213 -7.45 -9.61 -7.36
CA PRO A 213 -7.88 -10.52 -8.43
C PRO A 213 -9.41 -10.65 -8.51
N THR A 214 -9.93 -10.63 -9.73
CA THR A 214 -11.36 -10.84 -10.01
C THR A 214 -11.60 -12.26 -10.50
N SER A 215 -12.72 -12.87 -10.07
CA SER A 215 -13.15 -14.20 -10.51
C SER A 215 -14.67 -14.37 -10.34
N GLY A 216 -15.23 -15.45 -10.87
CA GLY A 216 -16.68 -15.69 -10.92
C GLY A 216 -17.33 -16.05 -9.57
N THR A 217 -16.56 -16.46 -8.56
CA THR A 217 -17.05 -16.79 -7.22
C THR A 217 -16.14 -16.23 -6.14
N ASP A 218 -16.68 -16.05 -4.93
CA ASP A 218 -15.93 -15.55 -3.77
C ASP A 218 -14.74 -16.44 -3.40
N ALA A 219 -14.94 -17.77 -3.39
CA ALA A 219 -13.87 -18.72 -3.13
C ALA A 219 -12.75 -18.64 -4.20
N ALA A 220 -13.11 -18.47 -5.48
CA ALA A 220 -12.14 -18.36 -6.55
C ALA A 220 -11.36 -17.03 -6.50
N LYS A 221 -12.01 -15.92 -6.14
CA LYS A 221 -11.34 -14.63 -5.89
C LYS A 221 -10.34 -14.75 -4.74
N ALA A 222 -10.74 -15.36 -3.62
CA ALA A 222 -9.88 -15.55 -2.46
C ALA A 222 -8.64 -16.41 -2.78
N SER A 223 -8.84 -17.54 -3.47
CA SER A 223 -7.73 -18.40 -3.93
C SER A 223 -6.79 -17.69 -4.90
N ALA A 224 -7.32 -16.91 -5.84
CA ALA A 224 -6.51 -16.11 -6.75
C ALA A 224 -5.70 -15.02 -6.00
N SER A 225 -6.29 -14.42 -4.97
CA SER A 225 -5.61 -13.47 -4.09
C SER A 225 -4.46 -14.12 -3.31
N ALA A 226 -4.67 -15.30 -2.73
CA ALA A 226 -3.60 -16.06 -2.06
C ALA A 226 -2.46 -16.44 -3.02
N ALA A 227 -2.79 -16.83 -4.26
CA ALA A 227 -1.78 -17.09 -5.30
C ALA A 227 -0.99 -15.82 -5.68
N LEU A 228 -1.67 -14.67 -5.81
CA LEU A 228 -1.02 -13.38 -6.06
C LEU A 228 -0.08 -13.00 -4.90
N ALA A 229 -0.52 -13.20 -3.65
CA ALA A 229 0.30 -12.96 -2.47
C ALA A 229 1.57 -13.84 -2.44
N ALA A 230 1.45 -15.12 -2.82
CA ALA A 230 2.60 -16.02 -2.95
C ALA A 230 3.58 -15.60 -4.06
N ALA A 231 3.07 -15.08 -5.17
CA ALA A 231 3.89 -14.49 -6.23
C ALA A 231 4.67 -13.27 -5.71
N VAL A 232 4.00 -12.34 -5.02
CA VAL A 232 4.63 -11.18 -4.39
C VAL A 232 5.68 -11.62 -3.37
N GLY A 233 5.37 -12.58 -2.50
CA GLY A 233 6.30 -13.11 -1.49
C GLY A 233 7.58 -13.68 -2.10
N SER A 234 7.46 -14.41 -3.21
CA SER A 234 8.61 -14.94 -3.95
C SER A 234 9.56 -13.82 -4.43
N LYS A 235 9.01 -12.72 -4.94
CA LYS A 235 9.81 -11.55 -5.35
C LYS A 235 10.43 -10.81 -4.18
N MET A 236 9.71 -10.71 -3.06
CA MET A 236 10.26 -10.12 -1.84
C MET A 236 11.41 -10.94 -1.25
N ALA A 237 11.36 -12.27 -1.39
CA ALA A 237 12.46 -13.15 -1.00
C ALA A 237 13.67 -12.99 -1.93
N GLU A 238 13.46 -12.86 -3.24
CA GLU A 238 14.53 -12.54 -4.21
C GLU A 238 15.17 -11.18 -3.89
N ALA A 239 14.36 -10.15 -3.63
CA ALA A 239 14.82 -8.82 -3.25
C ALA A 239 15.71 -8.84 -2.01
N ALA A 240 15.29 -9.55 -0.96
CA ALA A 240 16.05 -9.64 0.28
C ALA A 240 17.41 -10.33 0.09
N LYS A 241 17.50 -11.32 -0.82
CA LYS A 241 18.78 -11.96 -1.20
C LYS A 241 19.68 -11.01 -1.99
N ALA A 242 19.09 -10.08 -2.74
CA ALA A 242 19.80 -9.01 -3.45
C ALA A 242 20.05 -7.76 -2.58
N HIS A 243 19.93 -7.87 -1.24
CA HIS A 243 20.11 -6.76 -0.30
C HIS A 243 19.13 -5.58 -0.49
N ARG A 244 18.00 -5.82 -1.16
CA ARG A 244 16.86 -4.91 -1.27
C ARG A 244 15.81 -5.30 -0.23
N TYR A 245 15.82 -4.62 0.91
CA TYR A 245 14.93 -4.90 2.02
C TYR A 245 13.72 -3.96 2.00
N ALA A 246 12.51 -4.53 1.88
CA ALA A 246 11.25 -3.82 1.93
C ALA A 246 10.11 -4.77 2.30
N ARG A 247 8.88 -4.26 2.38
CA ARG A 247 7.64 -5.03 2.57
C ARG A 247 6.63 -4.77 1.45
N ALA A 248 5.65 -5.66 1.32
CA ALA A 248 4.54 -5.50 0.40
C ALA A 248 3.20 -5.51 1.15
N LEU A 249 2.26 -4.69 0.69
CA LEU A 249 0.86 -4.70 1.10
C LEU A 249 0.01 -5.07 -0.12
N VAL A 250 -0.76 -6.14 -0.03
CA VAL A 250 -1.62 -6.62 -1.13
C VAL A 250 -3.08 -6.43 -0.75
N GLU A 251 -3.90 -5.99 -1.71
CA GLU A 251 -5.35 -5.90 -1.55
C GLU A 251 -6.01 -7.28 -1.60
N ALA A 252 -6.76 -7.63 -0.55
CA ALA A 252 -7.68 -8.77 -0.61
C ALA A 252 -8.95 -8.39 -1.40
N PRO A 253 -9.57 -9.35 -2.12
CA PRO A 253 -10.82 -9.12 -2.81
C PRO A 253 -11.99 -8.92 -1.85
N ASP A 254 -13.02 -8.24 -2.33
CA ASP A 254 -14.29 -8.02 -1.62
C ASP A 254 -15.12 -9.32 -1.63
N VAL A 255 -14.91 -10.16 -0.62
CA VAL A 255 -15.55 -11.47 -0.46
C VAL A 255 -15.82 -11.75 1.02
N ALA A 256 -16.62 -12.78 1.30
CA ALA A 256 -16.86 -13.22 2.67
C ALA A 256 -15.57 -13.65 3.40
N ASP A 257 -15.45 -13.32 4.70
CA ASP A 257 -14.27 -13.62 5.52
C ASP A 257 -13.84 -15.07 5.44
N LYS A 258 -14.80 -15.99 5.49
CA LYS A 258 -14.54 -17.42 5.46
C LYS A 258 -13.74 -17.81 4.21
N ALA A 259 -14.05 -17.22 3.04
CA ALA A 259 -13.32 -17.50 1.82
C ALA A 259 -11.85 -17.05 1.93
N LEU A 260 -11.59 -15.88 2.52
CA LEU A 260 -10.23 -15.40 2.76
C LEU A 260 -9.49 -16.25 3.78
N VAL A 261 -10.11 -16.58 4.92
CA VAL A 261 -9.51 -17.43 5.96
C VAL A 261 -9.14 -18.79 5.40
N ASP A 262 -10.05 -19.43 4.65
CA ASP A 262 -9.81 -20.75 4.06
C ASP A 262 -8.68 -20.67 3.01
N ALA A 263 -8.67 -19.65 2.14
CA ALA A 263 -7.66 -19.51 1.09
C ALA A 263 -6.24 -19.20 1.61
N TYR A 264 -6.14 -18.46 2.72
CA TYR A 264 -4.86 -18.02 3.29
C TYR A 264 -4.36 -18.90 4.45
N ALA A 265 -5.07 -19.97 4.81
CA ALA A 265 -4.76 -20.80 5.98
C ALA A 265 -3.30 -21.31 6.01
N SER A 266 -2.73 -21.65 4.84
CA SER A 266 -1.34 -22.13 4.70
C SER A 266 -0.34 -21.06 4.29
N PHE A 267 -0.79 -19.84 4.00
CA PHE A 267 0.10 -18.78 3.55
C PHE A 267 0.86 -18.18 4.74
N VAL A 268 2.19 -18.18 4.65
CA VAL A 268 3.06 -17.61 5.68
C VAL A 268 4.18 -16.81 5.03
N ASP A 269 4.23 -15.51 5.29
CA ASP A 269 5.26 -14.61 4.76
C ASP A 269 5.44 -13.38 5.66
N ALA A 270 6.66 -13.16 6.17
CA ALA A 270 6.96 -12.02 7.03
C ALA A 270 7.09 -10.69 6.26
N ARG A 271 7.31 -10.71 4.95
CA ARG A 271 7.48 -9.54 4.09
C ARG A 271 6.19 -9.09 3.42
N VAL A 272 5.14 -9.91 3.44
CA VAL A 272 3.85 -9.62 2.81
C VAL A 272 2.77 -9.43 3.87
N ALA A 273 2.04 -8.33 3.78
CA ALA A 273 0.80 -8.08 4.50
C ALA A 273 -0.37 -8.07 3.52
N ILE A 274 -1.54 -8.53 3.98
CA ILE A 274 -2.76 -8.55 3.17
C ILE A 274 -3.80 -7.68 3.85
N ALA A 275 -4.25 -6.63 3.18
CA ALA A 275 -5.29 -5.75 3.68
C ALA A 275 -6.66 -6.25 3.23
N ALA A 276 -7.55 -6.51 4.19
CA ALA A 276 -8.89 -7.00 3.93
C ALA A 276 -9.96 -6.02 4.41
N GLY A 277 -11.09 -6.04 3.69
CA GLY A 277 -12.18 -5.09 3.86
C GLY A 277 -12.07 -3.91 2.90
N TYR A 278 -13.19 -3.19 2.77
CA TYR A 278 -13.35 -2.06 1.87
C TYR A 278 -13.92 -0.87 2.63
N ILE A 279 -13.69 0.32 2.09
CA ILE A 279 -14.09 1.61 2.62
C ILE A 279 -14.92 2.36 1.59
N GLU A 280 -15.77 3.26 2.10
CA GLU A 280 -16.30 4.36 1.29
C GLU A 280 -15.22 5.46 1.26
N HIS A 281 -14.70 5.74 0.07
CA HIS A 281 -13.49 6.56 -0.11
C HIS A 281 -13.78 7.83 -0.91
N LEU A 282 -13.36 8.98 -0.39
CA LEU A 282 -13.34 10.24 -1.14
C LEU A 282 -12.01 10.38 -1.90
N SER A 283 -12.07 10.38 -3.23
CA SER A 283 -10.92 10.58 -4.12
C SER A 283 -10.32 11.99 -3.99
N ALA A 284 -9.00 12.04 -3.79
CA ALA A 284 -8.23 13.29 -3.76
C ALA A 284 -8.06 13.96 -5.15
N LEU A 285 -8.35 13.24 -6.25
CA LEU A 285 -8.26 13.73 -7.63
C LEU A 285 -9.60 14.19 -8.18
N SER A 286 -10.60 13.33 -8.07
CA SER A 286 -11.89 13.50 -8.75
C SER A 286 -12.99 14.05 -7.85
N GLY A 287 -12.79 14.04 -6.52
CA GLY A 287 -13.83 14.41 -5.55
C GLY A 287 -14.99 13.41 -5.44
N ARG A 288 -14.94 12.31 -6.18
CA ARG A 288 -15.94 11.23 -6.15
C ARG A 288 -15.86 10.42 -4.86
N ILE A 289 -16.99 9.86 -4.45
CA ILE A 289 -17.11 8.97 -3.30
C ILE A 289 -17.41 7.55 -3.78
N TYR A 290 -16.49 6.62 -3.55
CA TYR A 290 -16.67 5.27 -4.08
C TYR A 290 -15.98 4.21 -3.23
N LYS A 291 -16.40 2.95 -3.43
CA LYS A 291 -15.84 1.80 -2.73
C LYS A 291 -14.39 1.51 -3.12
N ARG A 292 -13.47 1.44 -2.16
CA ARG A 292 -12.06 1.01 -2.35
C ARG A 292 -11.55 0.10 -1.25
N SER A 293 -10.44 -0.59 -1.53
CA SER A 293 -9.79 -1.46 -0.56
C SER A 293 -9.33 -0.67 0.67
N ALA A 294 -9.46 -1.29 1.84
CA ALA A 294 -8.88 -0.79 3.09
C ALA A 294 -7.36 -0.60 3.01
N ALA A 295 -6.69 -1.25 2.06
CA ALA A 295 -5.24 -1.13 1.85
C ALA A 295 -4.81 0.32 1.53
N TRP A 296 -5.68 1.12 0.93
CA TRP A 296 -5.39 2.49 0.51
C TRP A 296 -5.04 3.39 1.69
N PRO A 297 -5.93 3.60 2.68
CA PRO A 297 -5.60 4.40 3.85
C PRO A 297 -4.50 3.75 4.73
N ILE A 298 -4.37 2.41 4.73
CA ILE A 298 -3.28 1.71 5.42
C ILE A 298 -1.93 2.07 4.81
N ALA A 299 -1.80 1.99 3.48
CA ALA A 299 -0.57 2.32 2.77
C ALA A 299 -0.24 3.81 2.86
N THR A 300 -1.24 4.68 2.80
CA THR A 300 -1.09 6.12 3.02
C THR A 300 -0.61 6.43 4.44
N ARG A 301 -1.18 5.77 5.46
CA ARG A 301 -0.68 5.89 6.84
C ARG A 301 0.75 5.38 6.97
N ALA A 302 1.07 4.24 6.34
CA ALA A 302 2.43 3.71 6.33
C ALA A 302 3.42 4.69 5.69
N ALA A 303 3.04 5.43 4.64
CA ALA A 303 3.89 6.47 4.05
C ALA A 303 4.15 7.63 5.01
N LYS A 304 3.13 8.03 5.79
CA LYS A 304 3.18 9.18 6.70
C LYS A 304 4.02 8.95 7.97
N VAL A 305 3.97 7.75 8.54
CA VAL A 305 4.55 7.50 9.86
C VAL A 305 5.99 6.95 9.78
N PRO A 306 6.83 7.18 10.81
CA PRO A 306 8.15 6.57 10.91
C PRO A 306 8.12 5.04 10.89
N ILE A 307 9.22 4.40 10.50
CA ILE A 307 9.32 2.93 10.36
C ILE A 307 9.05 2.16 11.67
N SER A 308 9.32 2.77 12.82
CA SER A 308 9.13 2.18 14.14
C SER A 308 7.76 2.46 14.75
N GLN A 309 6.85 3.09 14.01
CA GLN A 309 5.57 3.45 14.56
C GLN A 309 4.48 2.46 14.17
N ASP A 310 3.66 2.07 15.15
CA ASP A 310 2.54 1.17 14.91
C ASP A 310 1.42 1.92 14.15
N LEU A 311 1.02 1.37 13.00
CA LEU A 311 -0.06 1.93 12.17
C LEU A 311 -1.42 1.91 12.89
N ALA A 312 -1.58 1.05 13.90
CA ALA A 312 -2.77 0.94 14.74
C ALA A 312 -2.75 1.88 15.95
N TRP A 313 -1.73 2.73 16.12
CA TRP A 313 -1.68 3.66 17.23
C TRP A 313 -2.81 4.70 17.13
N ILE A 314 -3.64 4.77 18.16
CA ILE A 314 -4.82 5.65 18.26
C ILE A 314 -4.47 7.01 18.88
N GLY A 315 -3.31 7.11 19.54
CA GLY A 315 -2.86 8.32 20.22
C GLY A 315 -2.51 9.46 19.27
N ALA A 316 -2.25 10.63 19.83
CA ALA A 316 -1.72 11.77 19.09
C ALA A 316 -0.20 11.61 18.88
N PRO A 317 0.35 12.07 17.74
CA PRO A 317 -0.31 12.95 16.75
C PRO A 317 -1.16 12.25 15.66
N GLU A 318 -1.22 10.92 15.59
CA GLU A 318 -1.79 10.21 14.43
C GLU A 318 -3.31 10.17 14.43
N GLY A 319 -3.89 9.73 15.53
CA GLY A 319 -5.33 9.56 15.68
C GLY A 319 -5.98 8.73 14.56
N PRO A 320 -7.20 9.10 14.14
CA PRO A 320 -7.96 8.33 13.15
C PRO A 320 -7.33 8.42 11.76
N LEU A 321 -7.67 7.47 10.89
CA LEU A 321 -7.37 7.54 9.46
C LEU A 321 -7.92 8.84 8.84
N PRO A 322 -7.36 9.29 7.70
CA PRO A 322 -7.76 10.54 7.07
C PRO A 322 -9.27 10.58 6.76
N SER A 323 -9.82 11.80 6.65
CA SER A 323 -11.24 12.02 6.37
C SER A 323 -11.69 11.55 4.99
N SER A 324 -10.75 11.14 4.13
CA SER A 324 -11.04 10.43 2.88
C SER A 324 -11.77 9.11 3.16
N VAL A 325 -11.53 8.47 4.30
CA VAL A 325 -12.30 7.30 4.77
C VAL A 325 -13.64 7.76 5.37
N ARG A 326 -14.73 7.54 4.64
CA ARG A 326 -16.09 7.97 5.02
C ARG A 326 -16.84 6.93 5.83
N SER A 327 -16.69 5.66 5.47
CA SER A 327 -17.30 4.54 6.18
C SER A 327 -16.51 3.24 5.95
N LEU A 328 -16.82 2.21 6.73
CA LEU A 328 -16.28 0.87 6.55
C LEU A 328 -17.41 -0.05 6.09
N TYR A 329 -17.20 -0.78 4.99
CA TYR A 329 -18.06 -1.90 4.59
C TYR A 329 -17.88 -3.10 5.52
N ARG A 330 -16.71 -3.20 6.16
CA ARG A 330 -16.35 -4.22 7.13
C ARG A 330 -15.67 -3.58 8.34
N ASP A 331 -16.21 -3.81 9.53
CA ASP A 331 -15.67 -3.31 10.79
C ASP A 331 -15.23 -4.49 11.67
N GLU A 332 -13.91 -4.67 11.82
CA GLU A 332 -13.35 -5.81 12.57
C GLU A 332 -13.80 -5.84 14.04
N ARG A 333 -14.18 -4.69 14.62
CA ARG A 333 -14.78 -4.67 15.97
C ARG A 333 -16.11 -5.40 16.03
N LYS A 334 -16.93 -5.31 14.97
CA LYS A 334 -18.28 -5.89 14.91
C LYS A 334 -18.26 -7.33 14.42
N THR A 335 -17.36 -7.65 13.50
CA THR A 335 -17.24 -8.97 12.87
C THR A 335 -15.81 -9.48 12.95
N PRO A 336 -15.30 -9.84 14.15
CA PRO A 336 -13.92 -10.28 14.33
C PRO A 336 -13.69 -11.63 13.65
N ALA A 337 -12.66 -11.72 12.80
CA ALA A 337 -12.23 -12.98 12.19
C ALA A 337 -10.88 -12.82 11.48
N LEU A 338 -10.73 -11.75 10.70
CA LEU A 338 -9.63 -11.58 9.76
C LEU A 338 -8.35 -11.09 10.44
N ASP A 339 -8.44 -10.30 11.51
CA ASP A 339 -7.25 -9.91 12.29
C ASP A 339 -6.59 -11.14 12.94
N ALA A 340 -7.39 -12.04 13.52
CA ALA A 340 -6.92 -13.31 14.07
C ALA A 340 -6.32 -14.24 12.99
N ALA A 341 -6.80 -14.13 11.75
CA ALA A 341 -6.24 -14.81 10.58
C ALA A 341 -5.03 -14.07 9.95
N ARG A 342 -4.51 -13.03 10.62
CA ARG A 342 -3.31 -12.24 10.27
C ARG A 342 -3.48 -11.27 9.09
N PHE A 343 -4.71 -10.97 8.69
CA PHE A 343 -4.95 -9.86 7.78
C PHE A 343 -4.78 -8.52 8.51
N VAL A 344 -4.45 -7.48 7.76
CA VAL A 344 -4.58 -6.09 8.19
C VAL A 344 -6.01 -5.64 7.91
N THR A 345 -6.72 -5.18 8.93
CA THR A 345 -8.11 -4.76 8.82
C THR A 345 -8.32 -3.38 9.43
N LEU A 346 -9.50 -2.81 9.20
CA LEU A 346 -9.94 -1.56 9.82
C LEU A 346 -11.05 -1.82 10.84
N ARG A 347 -11.14 -0.92 11.82
CA ARG A 347 -12.14 -0.98 12.87
C ARG A 347 -12.62 0.39 13.34
N THR A 348 -13.79 0.39 13.97
CA THR A 348 -14.22 1.47 14.87
C THR A 348 -13.72 1.22 16.29
N VAL A 349 -13.60 2.27 17.10
CA VAL A 349 -13.25 2.20 18.52
C VAL A 349 -14.31 2.94 19.33
N ILE A 350 -14.88 2.29 20.35
CA ILE A 350 -15.92 2.89 21.19
C ILE A 350 -15.34 4.14 21.88
N GLY A 351 -16.06 5.25 21.82
CA GLY A 351 -15.64 6.52 22.42
C GLY A 351 -14.58 7.30 21.64
N ARG A 352 -14.15 6.82 20.45
CA ARG A 352 -13.24 7.55 19.56
C ARG A 352 -13.89 7.77 18.20
N ARG A 353 -13.82 8.99 17.68
CA ARG A 353 -14.34 9.34 16.35
C ARG A 353 -13.35 8.90 15.27
N GLY A 354 -13.87 8.42 14.14
CA GLY A 354 -13.10 8.00 12.98
C GLY A 354 -12.82 6.50 12.94
N PHE A 355 -11.94 6.11 12.02
CA PHE A 355 -11.59 4.71 11.73
C PHE A 355 -10.11 4.47 12.00
N PHE A 356 -9.77 3.24 12.37
CA PHE A 356 -8.43 2.89 12.82
C PHE A 356 -7.99 1.56 12.21
N VAL A 357 -6.69 1.37 12.00
CA VAL A 357 -6.12 0.06 11.70
C VAL A 357 -6.27 -0.83 12.94
N THR A 358 -6.66 -2.10 12.76
CA THR A 358 -6.78 -3.05 13.87
C THR A 358 -5.41 -3.45 14.39
N ASN A 359 -4.64 -4.16 13.56
CA ASN A 359 -3.22 -4.41 13.73
C ASN A 359 -2.54 -4.42 12.36
N PRO A 360 -1.34 -3.86 12.21
CA PRO A 360 -0.57 -3.92 10.97
C PRO A 360 0.15 -5.28 10.84
N ASN A 361 -0.62 -6.37 10.79
CA ASN A 361 -0.09 -7.72 10.67
C ASN A 361 0.65 -7.94 9.34
N SER A 362 1.77 -8.65 9.38
CA SER A 362 2.26 -9.41 8.23
C SER A 362 1.64 -10.80 8.24
N MET A 363 1.79 -11.55 7.16
CA MET A 363 1.40 -12.95 7.10
C MET A 363 2.42 -13.88 7.79
N ALA A 364 3.34 -13.38 8.63
CA ALA A 364 4.24 -14.24 9.40
C ALA A 364 3.47 -15.17 10.36
N GLY A 365 4.16 -16.15 10.94
CA GLY A 365 3.60 -16.88 12.08
C GLY A 365 3.33 -15.94 13.26
N THR A 366 2.33 -16.24 14.08
CA THR A 366 1.92 -15.40 15.23
C THR A 366 3.01 -15.24 16.29
N THR A 367 3.94 -16.18 16.38
CA THR A 367 5.10 -16.14 17.27
C THR A 367 6.33 -15.47 16.65
N SER A 368 6.22 -14.99 15.40
CA SER A 368 7.32 -14.30 14.74
C SER A 368 7.49 -12.88 15.29
N ASP A 369 8.74 -12.49 15.55
CA ASP A 369 9.10 -11.11 15.86
C ASP A 369 8.71 -10.12 14.74
N TYR A 370 8.51 -10.63 13.53
CA TYR A 370 8.14 -9.86 12.33
C TYR A 370 6.66 -10.01 11.96
N SER A 371 5.82 -10.47 12.88
CA SER A 371 4.36 -10.54 12.73
C SER A 371 3.69 -9.17 12.59
N LEU A 372 4.35 -8.10 13.03
CA LEU A 372 3.91 -6.72 12.87
C LEU A 372 4.79 -5.96 11.87
N LEU A 373 4.18 -5.21 10.95
CA LEU A 373 4.86 -4.51 9.87
C LEU A 373 5.94 -3.54 10.36
N GLN A 374 5.71 -2.82 11.46
CA GLN A 374 6.71 -1.87 12.00
C GLN A 374 8.00 -2.58 12.44
N ASN A 375 7.91 -3.78 13.03
CA ASN A 375 9.11 -4.57 13.33
C ASN A 375 9.82 -4.98 12.05
N GLY A 376 9.05 -5.31 11.01
CA GLY A 376 9.56 -5.61 9.68
C GLY A 376 10.30 -4.42 9.04
N PHE A 377 9.75 -3.21 9.13
CA PHE A 377 10.39 -2.02 8.58
C PHE A 377 11.70 -1.69 9.32
N VAL A 378 11.70 -1.76 10.65
CA VAL A 378 12.89 -1.47 11.47
C VAL A 378 14.03 -2.47 11.18
N ILE A 379 13.72 -3.77 11.09
CA ILE A 379 14.77 -4.76 10.81
C ILE A 379 15.29 -4.67 9.38
N ASP A 380 14.46 -4.24 8.42
CA ASP A 380 14.89 -4.04 7.04
C ASP A 380 15.91 -2.90 6.93
N GLU A 381 15.65 -1.78 7.63
CA GLU A 381 16.61 -0.67 7.73
C GLU A 381 17.91 -1.11 8.40
N ALA A 382 17.83 -1.89 9.49
CA ALA A 382 19.00 -2.44 10.16
C ALA A 382 19.82 -3.39 9.26
N CYS A 383 19.15 -4.23 8.46
CA CYS A 383 19.80 -5.10 7.49
C CYS A 383 20.53 -4.30 6.41
N ALA A 384 19.86 -3.29 5.83
CA ALA A 384 20.44 -2.42 4.81
C ALA A 384 21.67 -1.68 5.34
N ALA A 385 21.55 -1.06 6.53
CA ALA A 385 22.63 -0.34 7.19
C ALA A 385 23.82 -1.26 7.52
N SER A 386 23.54 -2.47 8.03
CA SER A 386 24.59 -3.42 8.39
C SER A 386 25.34 -3.93 7.17
N TYR A 387 24.63 -4.23 6.08
CA TYR A 387 25.24 -4.67 4.84
C TYR A 387 26.21 -3.61 4.28
N ASP A 388 25.73 -2.37 4.13
CA ASP A 388 26.53 -1.25 3.65
C ASP A 388 27.77 -1.01 4.53
N ALA A 389 27.60 -1.01 5.86
CA ALA A 389 28.70 -0.81 6.80
C ALA A 389 29.75 -1.94 6.76
N MET A 390 29.32 -3.18 6.52
CA MET A 390 30.21 -4.35 6.52
C MET A 390 30.94 -4.58 5.20
N LEU A 391 30.48 -3.99 4.09
CA LEU A 391 31.16 -4.06 2.79
C LEU A 391 32.60 -3.53 2.86
N ASP A 392 32.88 -2.55 3.73
CA ASP A 392 34.24 -2.02 3.98
C ASP A 392 35.25 -3.11 4.40
N TYR A 393 34.78 -4.25 4.93
CA TYR A 393 35.64 -5.35 5.40
C TYR A 393 35.71 -6.54 4.43
N LEU A 394 34.94 -6.50 3.35
CA LEU A 394 34.98 -7.55 2.34
C LEU A 394 36.31 -7.49 1.58
N SER A 395 37.08 -8.57 1.61
CA SER A 395 38.41 -8.66 0.98
C SER A 395 39.43 -7.63 1.52
N ALA A 396 39.15 -7.00 2.66
CA ALA A 396 40.08 -6.10 3.31
C ALA A 396 41.26 -6.87 3.93
N GLN A 397 42.39 -6.18 4.10
CA GLN A 397 43.51 -6.70 4.87
C GLN A 397 43.17 -6.59 6.36
N ILE A 398 42.96 -7.75 7.01
CA ILE A 398 42.58 -7.83 8.43
C ILE A 398 43.79 -8.35 9.23
N PRO A 399 44.32 -7.59 10.20
CA PRO A 399 45.38 -8.08 11.08
C PRO A 399 44.87 -9.23 11.96
N VAL A 400 45.75 -10.20 12.19
CA VAL A 400 45.46 -11.40 12.97
C VAL A 400 46.51 -11.64 14.04
N ASP A 401 46.10 -12.30 15.12
CA ASP A 401 47.03 -12.86 16.08
C ASP A 401 47.89 -13.96 15.43
N ALA A 402 49.20 -13.81 15.54
CA ALA A 402 50.18 -14.66 14.86
C ALA A 402 50.18 -16.13 15.33
N LYS A 403 49.62 -16.42 16.52
CA LYS A 403 49.60 -17.78 17.10
C LYS A 403 48.31 -18.52 16.82
N THR A 404 47.18 -17.81 16.76
CA THR A 404 45.84 -18.38 16.66
C THR A 404 45.18 -18.17 15.30
N GLY A 405 45.65 -17.20 14.51
CA GLY A 405 45.01 -16.80 13.25
C GLY A 405 43.64 -16.14 13.45
N ARG A 406 43.30 -15.75 14.68
CA ARG A 406 42.08 -15.01 15.03
C ARG A 406 42.29 -13.53 14.74
N ILE A 407 41.20 -12.79 14.56
CA ILE A 407 41.26 -11.34 14.38
C ILE A 407 41.99 -10.66 15.56
N ASP A 408 42.83 -9.66 15.26
CA ASP A 408 43.44 -8.80 16.27
C ASP A 408 42.37 -8.05 17.08
N GLU A 409 42.52 -7.99 18.41
CA GLU A 409 41.49 -7.43 19.30
C GLU A 409 41.31 -5.92 19.13
N VAL A 410 42.41 -5.18 18.95
CA VAL A 410 42.36 -3.72 18.80
C VAL A 410 41.66 -3.36 17.49
N PHE A 411 42.01 -4.06 16.41
CA PHE A 411 41.33 -3.91 15.13
C PHE A 411 39.85 -4.29 15.23
N ALA A 412 39.53 -5.42 15.87
CA ALA A 412 38.16 -5.88 16.00
C ALA A 412 37.28 -4.89 16.77
N ALA A 413 37.78 -4.35 17.89
CA ALA A 413 37.07 -3.34 18.68
C ALA A 413 36.87 -2.02 17.89
N ALA A 414 37.88 -1.56 17.15
CA ALA A 414 37.75 -0.39 16.29
C ALA A 414 36.73 -0.61 15.16
N ALA A 415 36.73 -1.80 14.56
CA ALA A 415 35.81 -2.19 13.51
C ALA A 415 34.36 -2.26 14.00
N GLU A 416 34.14 -2.85 15.19
CA GLU A 416 32.84 -2.86 15.86
C GLU A 416 32.34 -1.45 16.16
N ALA A 417 33.19 -0.56 16.69
CA ALA A 417 32.81 0.83 16.96
C ALA A 417 32.41 1.57 15.67
N LYS A 418 33.18 1.38 14.59
CA LYS A 418 32.86 1.97 13.27
C LYS A 418 31.52 1.47 12.72
N VAL A 419 31.29 0.17 12.71
CA VAL A 419 30.03 -0.41 12.21
C VAL A 419 28.86 -0.02 13.11
N THR A 420 29.05 -0.04 14.44
CA THR A 420 28.03 0.41 15.40
C THR A 420 27.61 1.84 15.11
N SER A 421 28.56 2.76 14.87
CA SER A 421 28.27 4.15 14.55
C SER A 421 27.44 4.30 13.25
N LYS A 422 27.86 3.61 12.17
CA LYS A 422 27.13 3.62 10.88
C LYS A 422 25.70 3.08 11.01
N VAL A 423 25.51 1.96 11.70
CA VAL A 423 24.18 1.37 11.90
C VAL A 423 23.34 2.21 12.86
N ALA A 424 23.93 2.71 13.95
CA ALA A 424 23.25 3.57 14.91
C ALA A 424 22.69 4.85 14.27
N ALA A 425 23.38 5.42 13.28
CA ALA A 425 22.91 6.60 12.57
C ALA A 425 21.54 6.40 11.88
N LEU A 426 21.23 5.17 11.45
CA LEU A 426 20.00 4.86 10.72
C LEU A 426 18.89 4.29 11.61
N VAL A 427 19.22 3.59 12.70
CA VAL A 427 18.20 2.94 13.55
C VAL A 427 18.13 3.45 14.99
N LEU A 428 19.26 3.83 15.60
CA LEU A 428 19.30 4.22 17.02
C LEU A 428 19.13 5.73 17.21
N GLN A 429 19.87 6.55 16.46
CA GLN A 429 19.81 8.01 16.55
C GLN A 429 18.43 8.57 16.14
N PRO A 430 17.76 8.05 15.08
CA PRO A 430 16.38 8.42 14.76
C PRO A 430 15.33 7.81 15.72
N ARG A 431 15.78 7.01 16.70
CA ARG A 431 14.94 6.36 17.73
C ARG A 431 13.94 5.37 17.13
N HIS A 432 14.44 4.44 16.31
CA HIS A 432 13.66 3.29 15.83
C HIS A 432 13.86 2.03 16.68
N VAL A 433 14.97 1.98 17.41
CA VAL A 433 15.31 0.92 18.38
C VAL A 433 15.73 1.56 19.70
N THR A 434 15.64 0.81 20.79
CA THR A 434 16.03 1.28 22.14
C THR A 434 17.50 0.98 22.44
N ALA A 435 18.07 -0.06 21.84
CA ALA A 435 19.49 -0.39 21.94
C ALA A 435 19.99 -1.13 20.69
N LEU A 436 21.30 -1.06 20.47
CA LEU A 436 22.01 -1.72 19.37
C LEU A 436 23.30 -2.35 19.93
N ALA A 437 23.58 -3.60 19.52
CA ALA A 437 24.84 -4.27 19.77
C ALA A 437 25.38 -4.88 18.47
N VAL A 438 26.63 -4.57 18.15
CA VAL A 438 27.38 -5.13 17.01
C VAL A 438 28.61 -5.83 17.55
N GLN A 439 28.83 -7.08 17.15
CA GLN A 439 29.95 -7.89 17.61
C GLN A 439 30.56 -8.74 16.49
N ILE A 440 31.89 -8.73 16.38
CA ILE A 440 32.68 -9.64 15.54
C ILE A 440 33.01 -10.90 16.34
N ASN A 441 32.97 -12.05 15.69
CA ASN A 441 33.44 -13.29 16.28
C ASN A 441 34.96 -13.24 16.54
N ARG A 442 35.38 -13.34 17.81
CA ARG A 442 36.78 -13.38 18.23
C ARG A 442 37.44 -14.75 18.19
N THR A 443 36.67 -15.81 17.97
CA THR A 443 37.12 -17.20 18.15
C THR A 443 37.57 -17.87 16.87
N ASP A 444 37.10 -17.39 15.72
CA ASP A 444 37.37 -17.98 14.41
C ASP A 444 38.81 -17.75 13.97
N ASN A 445 39.45 -18.82 13.51
CA ASN A 445 40.66 -18.67 12.72
C ASN A 445 40.27 -18.17 11.32
N ILE A 446 40.53 -16.90 11.04
CA ILE A 446 40.11 -16.26 9.78
C ILE A 446 41.04 -16.60 8.61
N LEU A 447 42.28 -17.02 8.88
CA LEU A 447 43.22 -17.47 7.85
C LEU A 447 42.75 -18.76 7.19
N SER A 448 42.25 -19.72 7.99
CA SER A 448 41.75 -20.99 7.49
C SER A 448 40.30 -20.92 7.01
N SER A 449 39.43 -20.24 7.76
CA SER A 449 38.01 -20.17 7.43
C SER A 449 37.68 -19.21 6.30
N LYS A 450 38.52 -18.18 6.09
CA LYS A 450 38.28 -17.03 5.19
C LYS A 450 36.93 -16.34 5.44
N LYS A 451 36.43 -16.41 6.67
CA LYS A 451 35.13 -15.87 7.08
C LYS A 451 35.31 -14.92 8.25
N LEU A 452 34.75 -13.72 8.11
CA LEU A 452 34.61 -12.77 9.21
C LEU A 452 33.14 -12.72 9.63
N ARG A 453 32.82 -13.31 10.78
CA ARG A 453 31.43 -13.41 11.26
C ARG A 453 31.08 -12.24 12.17
N TRP A 454 29.92 -11.64 11.92
CA TRP A 454 29.34 -10.56 12.72
C TRP A 454 28.02 -11.00 13.35
N LYS A 455 27.67 -10.37 14.48
CA LYS A 455 26.35 -10.40 15.10
C LYS A 455 25.87 -8.97 15.24
N VAL A 456 24.64 -8.71 14.79
CA VAL A 456 23.93 -7.46 15.03
C VAL A 456 22.66 -7.80 15.80
N ARG A 457 22.37 -7.02 16.84
CA ARG A 457 21.19 -7.16 17.69
C ARG A 457 20.60 -5.78 17.96
N CYS A 458 19.32 -5.64 17.65
CA CYS A 458 18.53 -4.45 17.96
C CYS A 458 17.50 -4.81 19.03
N VAL A 459 17.30 -3.93 20.00
CA VAL A 459 16.18 -4.04 20.95
C VAL A 459 15.03 -3.18 20.41
N PRO A 460 13.89 -3.77 20.00
CA PRO A 460 12.78 -3.02 19.45
C PRO A 460 12.01 -2.24 20.53
N TYR A 461 11.10 -1.37 20.12
CA TYR A 461 10.06 -0.84 21.02
C TYR A 461 9.01 -1.90 21.33
N ALA A 462 8.37 -1.76 22.50
CA ALA A 462 7.18 -2.51 22.83
C ALA A 462 5.92 -1.82 22.27
N TYR A 463 4.98 -2.60 21.75
CA TYR A 463 3.68 -2.13 21.25
C TYR A 463 2.56 -2.86 21.98
N PRO A 464 2.02 -2.32 23.09
CA PRO A 464 0.94 -2.95 23.82
C PRO A 464 -0.28 -3.14 22.92
N LYS A 465 -0.73 -4.38 22.76
CA LYS A 465 -1.96 -4.74 22.01
C LYS A 465 -3.18 -4.86 22.91
N VAL A 466 -2.95 -5.02 24.21
CA VAL A 466 -3.96 -5.04 25.27
C VAL A 466 -3.46 -4.13 26.39
N VAL A 467 -4.36 -3.32 26.94
CA VAL A 467 -4.12 -2.49 28.13
C VAL A 467 -5.17 -2.89 29.15
N GLU A 468 -4.72 -3.43 30.29
CA GLU A 468 -5.58 -3.85 31.39
C GLU A 468 -5.58 -2.76 32.46
N VAL A 469 -6.76 -2.39 32.96
CA VAL A 469 -6.92 -1.34 33.97
C VAL A 469 -7.88 -1.86 35.05
N GLU A 470 -7.41 -1.91 36.28
CA GLU A 470 -8.24 -2.18 37.46
C GLU A 470 -8.69 -0.85 38.08
N ILE A 471 -9.99 -0.70 38.33
CA ILE A 471 -10.57 0.50 38.94
C ILE A 471 -11.48 0.05 40.09
N GLY A 472 -11.22 0.56 41.30
CA GLY A 472 -12.02 0.29 42.49
C GLY A 472 -12.01 1.45 43.46
N PHE A 473 -13.04 1.53 44.32
CA PHE A 473 -13.04 2.46 45.45
C PHE A 473 -12.10 1.93 46.55
N VAL A 474 -11.30 2.81 47.15
CA VAL A 474 -10.45 2.48 48.29
C VAL A 474 -11.07 3.06 49.56
N ASN A 475 -11.13 2.27 50.64
CA ASN A 475 -11.45 2.79 51.97
C ASN A 475 -10.16 3.28 52.63
N PRO A 476 -9.95 4.61 52.77
CA PRO A 476 -8.70 5.17 53.29
C PRO A 476 -8.42 4.79 54.75
N ALA A 477 -9.41 4.26 55.48
CA ALA A 477 -9.25 3.82 56.87
C ALA A 477 -8.80 2.35 57.03
N LEU A 478 -8.77 1.54 55.95
CA LEU A 478 -8.70 0.07 56.07
C LEU A 478 -7.57 -0.67 55.33
N VAL A 479 -6.70 -0.05 54.51
CA VAL A 479 -5.34 -0.57 54.12
C VAL A 479 -4.72 0.26 52.99
N THR A 480 -3.39 0.35 53.03
CA THR A 480 -2.46 0.81 51.98
C THR A 480 -2.54 -0.08 50.74
N LEU A 481 -2.76 0.51 49.55
CA LEU A 481 -2.82 -0.15 48.23
C LEU A 481 -1.91 -1.40 48.11
N PRO A 482 -2.44 -2.58 47.72
CA PRO A 482 -1.61 -3.75 47.47
C PRO A 482 -0.67 -3.51 46.27
N PRO A 483 0.52 -4.16 46.23
CA PRO A 483 1.44 -4.01 45.11
C PRO A 483 0.91 -4.66 43.84
N ILE A 484 1.22 -4.00 42.71
CA ILE A 484 0.87 -4.35 41.32
C ILE A 484 1.40 -5.73 40.94
#